data_AF-A0A7V1JJ22-F1
#
_entry.id   AF-A0A7V1JJ22-F1
#
_cell.length_a   1.000
_cell.length_b   1.000
_cell.length_c   1.000
_cell.angle_alpha   90.00
_cell.angle_beta   90.00
_cell.angle_gamma   90.00
#
_symmetry.space_group_name_H-M   'P 1'
#
loop_
_entity.id
_entity.type
_entity.pdbx_description
1 polymer ?
#
loop_
_entity_poly.entity_id
_entity_poly.type
_entity_poly.pdbx_seq_one_letter_code
_entity_poly.pdbx_strand_id
1 'polypeptide(L)' 'MIYKVSYVVVGNRHPGAIVNRRLPPRLGEVVELGGERFEVIEVADLVPPQGEFAYLHVTLQPEKKKRRRRQ' A
#
# COMPACT_ATOMS: atom_id res chain seq x y z
N MET A 1 5.82 -13.76 11.61
CA MET A 1 4.61 -13.35 10.88
C MET A 1 4.96 -12.54 9.62
N ILE A 2 4.35 -12.88 8.49
CA ILE A 2 4.50 -12.24 7.17
C ILE A 2 3.14 -11.73 6.70
N TYR A 3 3.08 -10.47 6.27
CA TYR A 3 1.89 -9.85 5.70
C TYR A 3 1.96 -9.94 4.17
N LYS A 4 1.04 -10.68 3.56
CA LYS A 4 0.80 -10.67 2.12
C LYS A 4 -0.11 -9.49 1.80
N VAL A 5 0.47 -8.42 1.29
CA VAL A 5 -0.22 -7.16 1.03
C VAL A 5 -0.58 -7.09 -0.45
N SER A 6 -1.88 -6.97 -0.75
CA SER A 6 -2.40 -6.67 -2.07
C SER A 6 -2.64 -5.16 -2.19
N TYR A 7 -1.74 -4.46 -2.87
CA TYR A 7 -1.87 -3.04 -3.17
C TYR A 7 -2.74 -2.83 -4.39
N VAL A 8 -3.81 -2.05 -4.25
CA VAL A 8 -4.71 -1.66 -5.33
C VAL A 8 -4.69 -0.14 -5.46
N VAL A 9 -4.42 0.36 -6.66
CA VAL A 9 -4.34 1.80 -6.93
C VAL A 9 -5.66 2.30 -7.52
N VAL A 10 -6.28 3.29 -6.89
CA VAL A 10 -7.49 3.91 -7.41
C VAL A 10 -7.21 4.68 -8.71
N GLY A 11 -8.14 4.62 -9.66
CA GLY A 11 -8.06 5.36 -10.91
C GLY A 11 -7.19 4.73 -12.01
N ASN A 12 -6.94 3.41 -11.96
CA ASN A 12 -6.32 2.60 -13.03
C ASN A 12 -4.94 3.10 -13.52
N ARG A 13 -4.23 3.91 -12.73
CA ARG A 13 -2.91 4.43 -13.13
C ARG A 13 -1.78 3.41 -13.01
N HIS A 14 -1.94 2.42 -12.13
CA HIS A 14 -0.95 1.38 -11.90
C HIS A 14 -1.68 0.05 -11.67
N PRO A 15 -1.18 -1.09 -12.17
CA PRO A 15 -1.82 -2.40 -12.01
C PRO A 15 -1.87 -2.93 -10.57
N GLY A 16 -1.48 -2.12 -9.56
CA GLY A 16 -1.25 -2.60 -8.20
C GLY A 16 0.00 -3.49 -8.07
N ALA A 17 0.15 -4.15 -6.93
CA ALA A 17 1.21 -5.12 -6.66
C ALA A 17 0.86 -6.01 -5.46
N ILE A 18 1.33 -7.25 -5.45
CA ILE A 18 1.28 -8.10 -4.24
C ILE A 18 2.69 -8.21 -3.66
N VAL A 19 2.86 -7.82 -2.40
CA VAL A 19 4.17 -7.75 -1.74
C VAL A 19 4.10 -8.39 -0.36
N ASN A 20 5.13 -9.16 -0.01
CA ASN A 20 5.31 -9.67 1.35
C ASN A 20 6.01 -8.60 2.20
N ARG A 21 5.42 -8.22 3.33
CA ARG A 21 6.03 -7.32 4.32
C ARG A 21 6.17 -7.98 5.68
N ARG A 22 7.15 -7.53 6.46
CA ARG A 22 7.31 -7.92 7.87
C ARG A 22 6.43 -7.12 8.82
N LEU A 23 5.92 -5.98 8.37
CA LEU A 23 5.05 -5.09 9.13
C LEU A 23 3.83 -4.73 8.28
N PRO A 24 2.64 -4.57 8.90
CA PRO A 24 1.45 -4.17 8.18
C PRO A 24 1.61 -2.70 7.72
N PRO A 25 1.13 -2.36 6.51
CA PRO A 25 1.06 -0.97 6.07
C PRO A 25 0.16 -0.14 6.97
N ARG A 26 0.41 1.17 7.03
CA ARG A 26 -0.39 2.10 7.84
C ARG A 26 -1.13 3.10 6.96
N LEU A 27 -2.30 3.56 7.41
CA LEU A 27 -3.00 4.70 6.80
C LEU A 27 -2.06 5.92 6.75
N GLY A 28 -2.03 6.59 5.60
CA GLY A 28 -1.15 7.73 5.31
C GLY A 28 0.31 7.38 5.00
N GLU A 29 0.69 6.09 5.05
CA GLU A 29 2.03 5.67 4.61
C GLU A 29 2.19 5.91 3.10
N VAL A 30 3.39 6.36 2.71
CA VAL A 30 3.75 6.48 1.28
C VAL A 30 4.46 5.20 0.84
N VAL A 31 3.89 4.56 -0.17
CA VAL A 31 4.41 3.34 -0.80
C VAL A 31 4.89 3.68 -2.21
N GLU A 32 6.06 3.17 -2.58
CA GLU A 32 6.60 3.30 -3.93
C GLU A 32 6.35 2.00 -4.71
N LEU A 33 5.63 2.11 -5.83
CA LEU A 33 5.37 1.01 -6.77
C LEU A 33 5.86 1.42 -8.15
N GLY A 34 6.76 0.64 -8.74
CA GLY A 34 7.26 0.91 -10.10
C GLY A 34 7.93 2.28 -10.28
N GLY A 35 8.45 2.90 -9.21
CA GLY A 35 9.03 4.25 -9.22
C GLY A 35 8.02 5.39 -9.05
N GLU A 36 6.74 5.08 -8.91
CA GLU A 36 5.69 6.05 -8.58
C GLU A 36 5.30 5.97 -7.10
N ARG A 37 4.90 7.11 -6.53
CA ARG A 37 4.54 7.22 -5.10
C ARG A 37 3.04 7.30 -4.90
N PHE A 38 2.57 6.52 -3.94
CA PHE A 38 1.17 6.43 -3.59
C PHE A 38 0.99 6.50 -2.08
N GLU A 39 -0.10 7.09 -1.64
CA GLU A 39 -0.49 7.15 -0.23
C GLU A 39 -1.52 6.07 0.07
N VAL A 40 -1.32 5.37 1.19
CA VAL A 40 -2.28 4.40 1.72
C VAL A 40 -3.50 5.12 2.27
N ILE A 41 -4.67 4.86 1.69
CA ILE A 41 -5.95 5.43 2.15
C ILE A 41 -6.84 4.42 2.86
N GLU A 42 -6.55 3.13 2.72
CA GLU A 42 -7.31 2.06 3.34
C GLU A 42 -6.42 0.85 3.61
N VAL A 43 -6.62 0.19 4.74
CA VAL A 43 -6.02 -1.10 5.06
C VAL A 43 -7.12 -1.99 5.63
N ALA A 44 -7.39 -3.12 4.99
CA ALA A 44 -8.41 -4.07 5.40
C ALA A 44 -7.83 -5.49 5.46
N ASP A 45 -8.16 -6.23 6.52
CA ASP A 45 -7.88 -7.66 6.61
C ASP A 45 -8.82 -8.42 5.65
N LEU A 46 -8.24 -9.16 4.69
CA LEU A 46 -9.03 -9.96 3.74
C LEU A 46 -9.56 -11.25 4.36
N VAL A 47 -8.72 -11.89 5.15
CA VAL A 47 -9.03 -13.11 5.88
C VAL A 47 -8.36 -13.07 7.25
N PRO A 48 -8.90 -13.78 8.24
CA PRO A 48 -8.22 -13.98 9.51
C PRO A 48 -6.80 -14.52 9.29
N PRO A 49 -5.80 -14.07 10.08
CA PRO A 49 -4.46 -14.61 10.01
C PRO A 49 -4.44 -16.14 10.14
N GLN A 50 -3.67 -16.81 9.27
CA GLN A 50 -3.51 -18.25 9.27
C GLN A 50 -2.05 -18.59 9.62
N GLY A 51 -1.84 -19.02 10.86
CA GLY A 51 -0.50 -19.29 11.39
C GLY A 51 0.39 -18.05 11.30
N GLU A 52 1.48 -18.15 10.53
CA GLU A 52 2.46 -17.07 10.37
C GLU A 52 2.11 -16.07 9.26
N PHE A 53 0.95 -16.18 8.61
CA PHE A 53 0.55 -15.33 7.47
C PHE A 53 -0.72 -14.51 7.75
N ALA A 54 -0.72 -13.25 7.34
CA ALA A 54 -1.93 -12.42 7.24
C ALA A 54 -2.05 -11.83 5.84
N TYR A 55 -3.30 -11.69 5.35
CA TYR A 55 -3.59 -11.15 4.03
C TYR A 55 -4.26 -9.79 4.17
N LEU A 56 -3.60 -8.76 3.67
CA LEU A 56 -4.08 -7.38 3.74
C LEU A 56 -4.45 -6.89 2.35
N HIS A 57 -5.61 -6.26 2.22
CA HIS A 57 -5.97 -5.42 1.10
C HIS A 57 -5.62 -3.97 1.44
N VAL A 58 -4.90 -3.31 0.55
CA VAL A 58 -4.46 -1.93 0.76
C VAL A 58 -4.81 -1.09 -0.45
N THR A 59 -5.69 -0.12 -0.22
CA THR A 59 -6.08 0.84 -1.24
C THR A 59 -5.12 2.02 -1.22
N LEU A 60 -4.62 2.38 -2.40
CA LEU A 60 -3.63 3.42 -2.62
C LEU A 60 -4.20 4.52 -3.51
N GLN A 61 -3.85 5.77 -3.23
CA GLN A 61 -4.08 6.90 -4.14
C GLN A 61 -2.76 7.52 -4.60
N PRO A 62 -2.68 8.09 -5.81
CA PRO A 62 -1.49 8.83 -6.25
C PRO A 62 -1.15 9.96 -5.27
N GLU A 63 0.10 10.01 -4.82
CA GLU A 63 0.54 11.08 -3.92
C GLU A 63 0.43 12.43 -4.66
N LYS A 64 -0.37 13.36 -4.13
CA LYS A 64 -0.37 14.74 -4.62
C LYS A 64 1.00 15.33 -4.28
N LYS A 65 1.92 15.39 -5.26
CA LYS A 65 3.23 16.03 -5.12
C LYS A 65 3.04 17.39 -4.44
N LYS A 66 3.31 17.47 -3.13
CA LYS A 66 3.53 18.77 -2.49
C LYS A 66 4.74 19.33 -3.21
N ARG A 67 4.53 20.36 -4.04
CA ARG A 67 5.63 21.15 -4.62
C ARG A 67 6.57 21.47 -3.47
N ARG A 68 7.72 20.79 -3.40
CA ARG A 68 8.83 21.21 -2.54
C ARG A 68 9.17 22.61 -3.03
N ARG A 69 8.70 23.64 -2.30
CA ARG A 69 9.26 24.98 -2.42
C ARG A 69 10.73 24.82 -2.07
N ARG A 70 11.59 24.81 -3.10
CA ARG A 70 13.02 25.04 -2.91
C ARG A 70 13.13 26.45 -2.34
N GLN A 71 13.69 26.53 -1.14
CA GLN A 71 14.05 27.76 -0.47
C GLN A 71 15.31 28.33 -1.12
#